data_AF-A0A382PCM3-F1
#
_entry.id   AF-A0A382PCM3-F1
#
_cell.length_a   1.000
_cell.length_b   1.000
_cell.length_c   1.000
_cell.angle_alpha   90.00
_cell.angle_beta   90.00
_cell.angle_gamma   90.00
#
_symmetry.space_group_name_H-M   'P 1'
#
loop_
_entity.id
_entity.type
_entity.pdbx_description
1 polymer ?
#
loop_
_entity_poly.entity_id
_entity_poly.type
_entity_poly.pdbx_seq_one_letter_code
_entity_poly.pdbx_strand_id
1 'polypeptide(L)'
;MAELFGFSITRVKKPQDPKQAFTQPQADDGTQTIAAGGYYGQYLDMEGQTKTEQDLIRRYREIALHPECDMAIEDIINESIVANEVKDAIRLNLEYLPFGKDVRRKIEDEFKEVLRLMNFHTRGHDIFRRWYVDGRLYYHKVIDRESTRKGITELRYIDPRKIKKIRE
;
A
#
# COMPACT_ATOMS: atom_id res chain seq x y z
N MET A 1 9.46 20.22 9.39
CA MET A 1 8.51 21.23 8.87
C MET A 1 8.94 21.54 7.44
N ALA A 2 8.27 20.95 6.45
CA ALA A 2 8.52 21.24 5.04
C ALA A 2 7.17 21.48 4.36
N GLU A 3 7.03 22.62 3.69
CA GLU A 3 5.95 22.85 2.76
C GLU A 3 6.25 22.08 1.47
N LEU A 4 5.53 20.97 1.26
CA LEU A 4 5.42 20.35 -0.05
C LEU A 4 3.97 20.48 -0.53
N PHE A 5 3.80 21.11 -1.70
CA PHE A 5 2.55 21.18 -2.46
C PHE A 5 1.39 21.96 -1.81
N GLY A 6 1.66 23.10 -1.18
CA GLY A 6 0.61 24.11 -0.88
C GLY A 6 -0.53 23.66 0.06
N PHE A 7 -0.42 22.49 0.67
CA PHE A 7 -1.37 22.00 1.67
C PHE A 7 -0.60 21.44 2.86
N SER A 8 -0.81 22.03 4.05
CA SER A 8 -0.38 21.45 5.31
C SER A 8 -1.52 20.60 5.88
N ILE A 9 -1.35 19.28 5.92
CA ILE A 9 -2.24 18.40 6.69
C ILE A 9 -1.69 18.38 8.11
N THR A 10 -2.06 19.37 8.93
CA THR A 10 -1.84 19.29 10.37
C THR A 10 -2.85 18.33 10.97
N ARG A 11 -2.42 17.06 11.14
CA ARG A 11 -3.10 16.15 12.06
C ARG A 11 -3.12 16.83 13.42
N VAL A 12 -4.31 17.09 13.98
CA VAL A 12 -4.47 17.65 15.32
C VAL A 12 -3.59 16.83 16.26
N LYS A 13 -2.54 17.45 16.81
CA LYS A 13 -1.69 16.82 17.82
C LYS A 13 -2.60 16.48 18.99
N LYS A 14 -2.77 15.20 19.31
CA LYS A 14 -3.31 14.80 20.61
C LYS A 14 -2.42 15.44 21.68
N PRO A 15 -2.97 16.00 22.76
CA PRO A 15 -2.17 16.58 23.83
C PRO A 15 -1.15 15.53 24.29
N GLN A 16 0.14 15.87 24.24
CA GLN A 16 1.20 15.02 24.74
C GLN A 16 1.02 14.88 26.25
N ASP A 17 0.71 13.67 26.70
CA ASP A 17 0.87 13.31 28.11
C ASP A 17 2.34 13.56 28.50
N PRO A 18 2.63 14.29 29.58
CA PRO A 18 3.99 14.66 29.99
C PRO A 18 4.82 13.49 30.54
N LYS A 19 4.38 12.24 30.33
CA LYS A 19 5.18 11.04 30.60
C LYS A 19 5.97 10.71 29.34
N GLN A 20 7.14 11.33 29.21
CA GLN A 20 8.18 10.90 28.27
C GLN A 20 8.49 9.42 28.52
N ALA A 21 7.87 8.54 27.74
CA ALA A 21 8.31 7.18 27.64
C ALA A 21 9.62 7.19 26.85
N PHE A 22 10.74 6.91 27.53
CA PHE A 22 12.07 6.74 26.91
C PHE A 22 12.15 5.51 25.99
N THR A 23 11.08 4.71 25.95
CA THR A 23 10.94 3.57 25.05
C THR A 23 10.60 4.05 23.65
N GLN A 24 11.33 3.55 22.65
CA GLN A 24 11.01 3.80 21.25
C GLN A 24 9.54 3.47 20.98
N PRO A 25 8.82 4.28 20.19
CA PRO A 25 7.42 4.03 19.95
C PRO A 25 7.28 2.70 19.19
N GLN A 26 6.40 1.82 19.67
CA GLN A 26 6.17 0.53 19.05
C GLN A 26 5.72 0.73 17.59
N ALA A 27 6.45 0.12 16.66
CA ALA A 27 6.08 0.08 15.25
C ALA A 27 5.16 -1.14 15.05
N ASP A 28 3.85 -0.89 14.90
CA ASP A 28 2.87 -1.98 14.77
C ASP A 28 2.93 -2.68 13.41
N ASP A 29 3.49 -2.05 12.36
CA ASP A 29 3.70 -2.70 11.06
C ASP A 29 4.65 -1.91 10.13
N GLY A 30 5.53 -2.63 9.42
CA GLY A 30 6.22 -2.29 8.17
C GLY A 30 7.04 -1.00 8.12
N THR A 31 7.15 -0.25 9.21
CA THR A 31 7.72 1.11 9.22
C THR A 31 8.90 1.15 10.18
N GLN A 32 10.09 1.47 9.66
CA GLN A 32 11.28 1.63 10.50
C GLN A 32 11.15 2.94 11.29
N THR A 33 11.21 2.84 12.61
CA THR A 33 11.28 4.00 13.51
C THR A 33 12.70 4.51 13.55
N ILE A 34 12.90 5.73 13.07
CA ILE A 34 14.22 6.38 13.09
C ILE A 34 14.23 7.34 14.26
N ALA A 35 15.23 7.25 15.14
CA ALA A 35 15.40 8.23 16.21
C ALA A 35 15.76 9.59 15.60
N ALA A 36 14.90 10.58 15.82
CA ALA A 36 15.09 11.95 15.34
C ALA A 36 16.35 12.57 15.99
N GLY A 37 17.47 12.60 15.27
CA GLY A 37 18.72 13.18 15.80
C GLY A 37 19.96 13.13 14.90
N GLY A 38 19.83 12.92 13.58
CA GLY A 38 20.98 12.81 12.68
C GLY A 38 20.75 13.48 11.32
N TYR A 39 21.78 14.15 10.82
CA TYR A 39 21.84 14.84 9.53
C TYR A 39 21.41 13.93 8.36
N TYR A 40 20.67 14.49 7.40
CA TYR A 40 20.18 13.81 6.20
C TYR A 40 21.35 13.14 5.43
N GLY A 41 21.28 11.81 5.26
CA GLY A 41 21.97 11.13 4.15
C GLY A 41 23.14 10.20 4.47
N GLN A 42 23.55 10.04 5.73
CA GLN A 42 24.55 9.02 6.10
C GLN A 42 24.01 8.14 7.23
N TYR A 43 23.37 7.04 6.85
CA TYR A 43 23.22 5.90 7.74
C TYR A 43 24.45 5.01 7.53
N LEU A 44 25.37 5.07 8.48
CA LEU A 44 26.48 4.12 8.57
C LEU A 44 25.91 2.82 9.14
N ASP A 45 25.68 1.82 8.29
CA ASP A 45 25.33 0.47 8.70
C ASP A 45 26.56 -0.17 9.37
N MET A 46 26.61 -0.13 10.71
CA MET A 46 27.77 -0.53 11.51
C MET A 46 27.71 -1.99 11.98
N GLU A 47 26.68 -2.77 11.59
CA GLU A 47 26.48 -4.14 12.11
C GLU A 47 26.37 -5.23 11.04
N GLY A 48 26.53 -4.92 9.75
CA GLY A 48 26.80 -5.93 8.71
C GLY A 48 25.73 -7.04 8.55
N GLN A 49 24.53 -6.83 9.08
CA GLN A 49 23.42 -7.80 9.05
C GLN A 49 22.17 -7.31 8.31
N THR A 50 22.12 -6.06 7.86
CA THR A 50 20.95 -5.55 7.16
C THR A 50 21.01 -5.94 5.68
N LYS A 51 20.46 -7.13 5.36
CA LYS A 51 19.97 -7.39 4.00
C LYS A 51 19.02 -6.25 3.67
N THR A 52 19.39 -5.40 2.71
CA THR A 52 18.57 -4.27 2.31
C THR A 52 17.22 -4.82 1.85
N GLU A 53 16.10 -4.17 2.17
CA GLU A 53 14.77 -4.69 1.80
C GLU A 53 14.61 -4.89 0.28
N GLN A 54 15.43 -4.21 -0.51
CA GLN A 54 15.56 -4.40 -1.96
C GLN A 54 16.15 -5.78 -2.32
N ASP A 55 17.14 -6.25 -1.57
CA ASP A 55 17.75 -7.57 -1.76
C ASP A 55 16.78 -8.69 -1.38
N LEU A 56 15.93 -8.46 -0.38
CA LEU A 56 14.86 -9.40 -0.01
C LEU A 56 13.85 -9.57 -1.14
N ILE A 57 13.36 -8.46 -1.73
CA ILE A 57 12.47 -8.54 -2.90
C ILE A 57 13.16 -9.28 -4.05
N ARG A 58 14.44 -9.03 -4.29
CA ARG A 58 15.19 -9.72 -5.35
C ARG A 58 15.20 -11.22 -5.13
N ARG A 59 15.49 -11.66 -3.90
CA ARG A 59 15.46 -13.09 -3.52
C ARG A 59 14.07 -13.69 -3.65
N TYR A 60 13.02 -13.00 -3.25
CA TYR A 60 11.65 -13.52 -3.40
C TYR A 60 11.27 -13.72 -4.86
N ARG A 61 11.65 -12.78 -5.73
CA ARG A 61 11.45 -12.92 -7.17
C ARG A 61 12.28 -14.05 -7.76
N GLU A 62 13.53 -14.21 -7.33
CA GLU A 62 14.38 -15.34 -7.75
C GLU A 62 13.76 -16.69 -7.34
N ILE A 63 13.25 -16.79 -6.11
CA ILE A 63 12.60 -18.01 -5.61
C ILE A 63 11.30 -18.31 -6.37
N ALA A 64 10.50 -17.27 -6.67
CA ALA A 64 9.26 -17.40 -7.41
C ALA A 64 9.45 -17.91 -8.86
N LEU A 65 10.67 -17.89 -9.40
CA LEU A 65 10.96 -18.46 -10.72
C LEU A 65 11.15 -19.99 -10.69
N HIS A 66 11.32 -20.59 -9.51
CA HIS A 66 11.41 -22.05 -9.41
C HIS A 66 10.05 -22.68 -9.72
N PRO A 67 9.97 -23.69 -10.61
CA PRO A 67 8.68 -24.25 -11.06
C PRO A 67 7.76 -24.72 -9.94
N GLU A 68 8.31 -25.35 -8.89
CA GLU A 68 7.51 -25.81 -7.75
C GLU A 68 6.94 -24.65 -6.93
N CYS A 69 7.73 -23.58 -6.74
CA CYS A 69 7.29 -22.38 -6.05
C CYS A 69 6.29 -21.60 -6.91
N ASP A 70 6.50 -21.54 -8.23
CA ASP A 70 5.59 -20.88 -9.15
C ASP A 70 4.21 -21.54 -9.15
N MET A 71 4.17 -22.88 -9.25
CA MET A 71 2.91 -23.64 -9.13
C MET A 71 2.21 -23.38 -7.80
N ALA A 72 2.94 -23.40 -6.69
CA ALA A 72 2.35 -23.13 -5.38
C ALA A 72 1.81 -21.70 -5.26
N ILE A 73 2.52 -20.72 -5.84
CA ILE A 73 2.05 -19.32 -5.88
C ILE A 73 0.78 -19.21 -6.72
N GLU A 74 0.75 -19.83 -7.90
CA GLU A 74 -0.42 -19.83 -8.79
C GLU A 74 -1.64 -20.50 -8.14
N ASP A 75 -1.47 -21.59 -7.40
CA ASP A 75 -2.55 -22.24 -6.65
C ASP A 75 -3.15 -21.28 -5.60
N ILE A 76 -2.30 -20.59 -4.83
CA ILE A 76 -2.75 -19.60 -3.82
C ILE A 76 -3.50 -18.45 -4.48
N ILE A 77 -3.02 -17.95 -5.62
CA ILE A 77 -3.67 -16.83 -6.31
C ILE A 77 -5.03 -17.27 -6.87
N ASN A 78 -5.13 -18.47 -7.45
CA ASN A 78 -6.38 -19.02 -7.99
C ASN A 78 -7.44 -19.24 -6.90
N GLU A 79 -7.04 -19.66 -5.70
CA GLU A 79 -7.94 -19.74 -4.55
C GLU A 79 -8.36 -18.35 -4.03
N SER A 80 -7.45 -17.37 -4.09
CA SER A 80 -7.68 -16.03 -3.54
C SER A 80 -8.51 -15.12 -4.45
N ILE A 81 -8.28 -15.16 -5.76
CA ILE A 81 -8.94 -14.31 -6.75
C ILE A 81 -9.52 -15.18 -7.85
N VAL A 82 -10.83 -15.38 -7.77
CA VAL A 82 -11.59 -16.05 -8.83
C VAL A 82 -12.09 -15.00 -9.82
N ALA A 83 -11.44 -14.94 -10.99
CA ALA A 83 -11.94 -14.16 -12.11
C ALA A 83 -13.08 -14.91 -12.81
N ASN A 84 -14.22 -14.26 -13.00
CA ASN A 84 -15.35 -14.80 -13.73
C ASN A 84 -15.89 -13.72 -14.68
N GLU A 85 -16.13 -14.07 -15.94
CA GLU A 85 -16.64 -13.13 -16.96
C GLU A 85 -18.02 -12.56 -16.60
N VAL A 86 -18.81 -13.29 -15.80
CA VAL A 86 -20.20 -12.92 -15.49
C VAL A 86 -20.33 -12.19 -14.15
N LYS A 87 -19.33 -12.29 -13.26
CA LYS A 87 -19.43 -11.77 -11.89
C LYS A 87 -18.19 -10.97 -11.49
N ASP A 88 -18.43 -9.87 -10.80
CA ASP A 88 -17.37 -9.08 -10.16
C ASP A 88 -16.57 -9.96 -9.19
N ALA A 89 -15.24 -9.94 -9.34
CA ALA A 89 -14.32 -10.74 -8.52
C ALA A 89 -14.36 -10.34 -7.03
N ILE A 90 -14.58 -9.06 -6.74
CA ILE A 90 -14.62 -8.53 -5.37
C ILE A 90 -15.79 -7.55 -5.25
N ARG A 91 -16.54 -7.63 -4.16
CA ARG A 91 -17.62 -6.70 -3.82
C ARG A 91 -17.54 -6.27 -2.36
N LEU A 92 -17.95 -5.04 -2.08
CA LEU A 92 -18.05 -4.55 -0.72
C LEU A 92 -19.29 -5.13 -0.04
N ASN A 93 -19.13 -5.61 1.20
CA ASN A 93 -20.26 -5.85 2.09
C ASN A 93 -20.53 -4.59 2.91
N LEU A 94 -21.70 -3.97 2.72
CA LEU A 94 -22.14 -2.75 3.42
C LEU A 94 -23.28 -3.00 4.41
N GLU A 95 -23.50 -4.25 4.85
CA GLU A 95 -24.59 -4.64 5.76
C GLU A 95 -24.53 -3.92 7.11
N TYR A 96 -23.33 -3.70 7.64
CA TYR A 96 -23.13 -3.07 8.96
C TYR A 96 -22.97 -1.54 8.91
N LEU A 97 -23.27 -0.89 7.78
CA LEU A 97 -23.17 0.57 7.67
C LEU A 97 -24.46 1.27 8.16
N PRO A 98 -24.39 2.20 9.13
CA PRO A 98 -25.54 2.94 9.65
C PRO A 98 -26.02 4.07 8.71
N PHE A 99 -25.78 3.94 7.41
CA PHE A 99 -26.10 4.96 6.41
C PHE A 99 -27.33 4.57 5.57
N GLY A 100 -27.96 5.56 4.94
CA GLY A 100 -29.08 5.32 4.00
C GLY A 100 -28.66 4.58 2.73
N LYS A 101 -29.64 4.05 2.00
CA LYS A 101 -29.43 3.30 0.74
C LYS A 101 -28.66 4.12 -0.31
N ASP A 102 -28.90 5.42 -0.38
CA ASP A 102 -28.26 6.30 -1.37
C ASP A 102 -26.75 6.46 -1.15
N VAL A 103 -26.33 6.55 0.11
CA VAL A 103 -24.90 6.66 0.45
C VAL A 103 -24.20 5.33 0.19
N ARG A 104 -24.83 4.20 0.56
CA ARG A 104 -24.30 2.86 0.25
C ARG A 104 -24.10 2.66 -1.24
N ARG A 105 -25.09 3.05 -2.06
CA ARG A 105 -24.99 2.98 -3.52
C ARG A 105 -23.81 3.81 -4.06
N LYS A 106 -23.62 5.04 -3.57
CA LYS A 106 -22.46 5.86 -3.98
C LYS A 106 -21.13 5.20 -3.62
N ILE A 107 -21.03 4.58 -2.44
CA ILE A 107 -19.82 3.85 -2.03
C ILE A 107 -19.56 2.67 -2.97
N GLU A 108 -20.59 1.90 -3.34
CA GLU A 108 -20.47 0.80 -4.29
C GLU A 108 -20.04 1.29 -5.69
N ASP A 109 -20.63 2.39 -6.16
CA ASP A 109 -20.31 2.96 -7.47
C ASP A 109 -18.85 3.46 -7.52
N GLU A 110 -18.38 4.15 -6.46
CA GLU A 110 -16.98 4.57 -6.35
C GLU A 110 -16.01 3.38 -6.24
N PHE A 111 -16.41 2.29 -5.55
CA PHE A 111 -15.57 1.10 -5.46
C PHE A 111 -15.39 0.42 -6.82
N LYS A 112 -16.45 0.35 -7.62
CA LYS A 112 -16.37 -0.15 -9.00
C LYS A 112 -15.44 0.71 -9.85
N GLU A 113 -15.48 2.03 -9.66
CA GLU A 113 -14.58 2.93 -10.35
C GLU A 113 -13.11 2.70 -9.96
N VAL A 114 -12.81 2.45 -8.69
CA VAL A 114 -11.46 2.05 -8.25
C VAL A 114 -11.00 0.75 -8.92
N LEU A 115 -11.86 -0.27 -8.97
CA LEU A 115 -11.54 -1.53 -9.66
C LEU A 115 -11.30 -1.30 -11.16
N ARG A 116 -12.06 -0.40 -11.78
CA ARG A 116 -11.88 0.01 -13.18
C ARG A 116 -10.53 0.70 -13.40
N LEU A 117 -10.15 1.65 -12.54
CA LEU A 117 -8.86 2.35 -12.60
C LEU A 117 -7.67 1.40 -12.48
N MET A 118 -7.79 0.35 -11.67
CA MET A 118 -6.77 -0.69 -11.52
C MET A 118 -6.80 -1.73 -12.65
N ASN A 119 -7.83 -1.70 -13.51
CA ASN A 119 -8.18 -2.76 -14.44
C ASN A 119 -8.20 -4.15 -13.78
N PHE A 120 -8.83 -4.23 -12.60
CA PHE A 120 -8.73 -5.38 -11.71
C PHE A 120 -9.37 -6.65 -12.31
N HIS A 121 -10.36 -6.51 -13.18
CA HIS A 121 -11.01 -7.65 -13.82
C HIS A 121 -10.03 -8.47 -14.67
N THR A 122 -9.16 -7.80 -15.44
CA THR A 122 -8.15 -8.48 -16.27
C THR A 122 -6.84 -8.69 -15.52
N ARG A 123 -6.43 -7.73 -14.69
CA ARG A 123 -5.09 -7.70 -14.06
C ARG A 123 -5.08 -8.11 -12.59
N GLY A 124 -6.22 -8.51 -12.01
CA GLY A 124 -6.33 -8.81 -10.59
C GLY A 124 -5.37 -9.91 -10.14
N HIS A 125 -5.27 -10.97 -10.94
CA HIS A 125 -4.34 -12.08 -10.73
C HIS A 125 -2.88 -11.59 -10.64
N ASP A 126 -2.42 -10.83 -11.64
CA ASP A 126 -1.06 -10.26 -11.67
C ASP A 126 -0.79 -9.30 -10.50
N ILE A 127 -1.79 -8.47 -10.16
CA ILE A 127 -1.66 -7.49 -9.08
C ILE A 127 -1.46 -8.20 -7.74
N PHE A 128 -2.21 -9.26 -7.49
CA PHE A 128 -2.09 -10.05 -6.27
C PHE A 128 -0.81 -10.88 -6.24
N ARG A 129 -0.41 -11.48 -7.37
CA ARG A 129 0.90 -12.16 -7.50
C ARG A 129 2.04 -11.23 -7.12
N ARG A 130 2.05 -10.01 -7.65
CA ARG A 130 3.09 -9.00 -7.33
C ARG A 130 3.09 -8.65 -5.85
N TRP A 131 1.91 -8.45 -5.25
CA TRP A 131 1.82 -8.17 -3.82
C TRP A 131 2.32 -9.35 -2.98
N TYR A 132 1.95 -10.58 -3.33
CA TYR A 132 2.32 -11.79 -2.62
C TYR A 132 3.84 -12.06 -2.68
N VAL A 133 4.42 -11.96 -3.87
CA VAL A 133 5.86 -12.19 -4.09
C VAL A 133 6.72 -11.04 -3.55
N ASP A 134 6.34 -9.78 -3.82
CA ASP A 134 7.14 -8.63 -3.37
C ASP A 134 6.89 -8.28 -1.88
N GLY A 135 5.85 -8.86 -1.27
CA GLY A 135 5.38 -8.59 0.10
C GLY A 135 4.73 -7.21 0.30
N ARG A 136 4.71 -6.38 -0.74
CA ARG A 136 4.21 -5.00 -0.68
C ARG A 136 3.81 -4.51 -2.07
N LEU A 137 2.86 -3.58 -2.07
CA LEU A 137 2.30 -2.99 -3.28
C LEU A 137 1.99 -1.52 -3.04
N TYR A 138 2.45 -0.65 -3.93
CA TYR A 138 2.22 0.79 -3.85
C TYR A 138 1.64 1.33 -5.15
N TYR A 139 0.68 2.23 -5.01
CA TYR A 139 0.11 2.98 -6.12
C TYR A 139 0.23 4.48 -5.85
N HIS A 140 0.66 5.22 -6.86
CA HIS A 140 0.55 6.67 -6.91
C HIS A 140 -0.88 7.04 -7.28
N LYS A 141 -1.52 7.85 -6.44
CA LYS A 141 -2.81 8.46 -6.76
C LYS A 141 -2.57 9.70 -7.60
N VAL A 142 -2.99 9.66 -8.87
CA VAL A 142 -2.93 10.82 -9.75
C VAL A 142 -4.24 11.59 -9.61
N ILE A 143 -4.12 12.91 -9.39
CA ILE A 143 -5.26 13.82 -9.27
C ILE A 143 -5.06 15.01 -10.22
N ASP A 144 -6.14 15.43 -10.86
CA ASP A 144 -6.19 16.66 -11.64
C ASP A 144 -6.31 17.86 -10.68
N ARG A 145 -5.30 18.74 -10.68
CA ARG A 145 -5.24 19.89 -9.76
C ARG A 145 -6.21 21.01 -10.14
N GLU A 146 -6.57 21.11 -11.41
CA GLU A 146 -7.49 22.14 -11.90
C GLU A 146 -8.95 21.75 -11.62
N SER A 147 -9.22 20.44 -11.49
CA SER A 147 -10.56 19.93 -11.26
C SER A 147 -10.59 18.79 -10.25
N THR A 148 -10.42 19.12 -8.97
CA THR A 148 -10.44 18.16 -7.85
C THR A 148 -11.77 17.40 -7.75
N ARG A 149 -12.85 17.91 -8.35
CA ARG A 149 -14.17 17.23 -8.39
C ARG A 149 -14.16 15.97 -9.25
N LYS A 150 -13.22 15.82 -10.20
CA LYS A 150 -13.06 14.60 -10.99
C LYS A 150 -12.50 13.42 -10.17
N GLY A 151 -12.01 13.69 -8.96
CA GLY A 151 -11.46 12.66 -8.09
C GLY A 151 -10.12 12.11 -8.57
N ILE A 152 -9.90 10.81 -8.33
CA ILE A 152 -8.69 10.11 -8.74
C ILE A 152 -8.80 9.78 -10.23
N THR A 153 -7.85 10.26 -11.03
CA THR A 153 -7.87 10.06 -12.49
C THR A 153 -7.14 8.78 -12.90
N GLU A 154 -6.05 8.43 -12.22
CA GLU A 154 -5.24 7.26 -12.52
C GLU A 154 -4.60 6.71 -11.24
N LEU A 155 -4.45 5.38 -11.17
CA LEU A 155 -3.64 4.70 -10.17
C LEU A 155 -2.40 4.12 -10.85
N ARG A 156 -1.24 4.73 -10.62
CA ARG A 156 0.01 4.28 -11.22
C ARG A 156 0.78 3.37 -10.27
N TYR A 157 1.05 2.14 -10.70
CA TYR A 157 1.90 1.20 -9.95
C TYR A 157 3.31 1.79 -9.77
N ILE A 158 3.82 1.71 -8.54
CA ILE A 158 5.22 2.05 -8.22
C ILE A 158 5.95 0.76 -7.83
N ASP A 159 7.16 0.59 -8.38
CA ASP A 159 8.05 -0.51 -8.00
C ASP A 159 8.39 -0.42 -6.50
N PRO A 160 8.09 -1.46 -5.70
CA PRO A 160 8.30 -1.45 -4.26
C PRO A 160 9.76 -1.26 -3.84
N ARG A 161 10.73 -1.53 -4.72
CA ARG A 161 12.15 -1.28 -4.44
C ARG A 161 12.49 0.21 -4.37
N LYS A 162 11.67 1.07 -4.97
CA LYS A 162 11.92 2.53 -5.09
C LYS A 162 11.31 3.36 -3.95
N ILE A 163 10.53 2.74 -3.05
CA ILE A 163 9.88 3.43 -1.94
C ILE A 163 10.34 2.80 -0.62
N LYS A 164 10.72 3.66 0.32
CA LYS A 164 10.90 3.30 1.73
C LYS A 164 10.00 4.18 2.58
N LYS A 165 9.14 3.56 3.39
CA LYS A 165 8.32 4.28 4.36
C LYS A 165 9.15 4.54 5.61
N ILE A 166 9.28 5.79 5.99
CA ILE A 166 9.98 6.22 7.20
C ILE A 166 9.00 6.96 8.11
N ARG A 167 9.16 6.78 9.43
CA ARG A 167 8.40 7.52 10.43
C ARG A 167 9.36 8.36 11.27
N GLU A 168 9.02 9.65 11.40
CA GLU A 168 9.60 10.60 12.34
C GLU A 168 8.79 10.64 13.65
#